data_AF-A0A942NYM8-F1
#
_entry.id   AF-A0A942NYM8-F1
#
_cell.length_a   1.000
_cell.length_b   1.000
_cell.length_c   1.000
_cell.angle_alpha   90.00
_cell.angle_beta   90.00
_cell.angle_gamma   90.00
#
_symmetry.space_group_name_H-M   'P 1'
#
loop_
_entity.id
_entity.type
_entity.pdbx_description
1 polymer ?
#
loop_
_entity_poly.entity_id
_entity_poly.type
_entity_poly.pdbx_seq_one_letter_code
_entity_poly.pdbx_strand_id
1 'polypeptide(L)'
;MAIRNKGNLSELKARMNAVKVRIDRAIFFRLSFIGEKLVNYARSITADIGYTDQTGNLRSSTGYIIVKDGIVLKSDFDEIQGPVASIIDGKSVGLNHAISIALKHPVGYVLIVVAGMDYAFAVESRGKDVLTTTEYLANEEIPKELRKLREQIKRMKL
;
A
#
# COMPACT_ATOMS: atom_id res chain seq x y z
N MET A 1 -5.73 -41.41 37.93
CA MET A 1 -4.65 -41.29 36.94
C MET A 1 -4.67 -39.86 36.40
N ALA A 2 -3.77 -38.99 36.85
CA ALA A 2 -3.77 -37.59 36.42
C ALA A 2 -3.02 -37.46 35.09
N ILE A 3 -3.71 -36.95 34.06
CA ILE A 3 -3.07 -36.58 32.79
C ILE A 3 -2.24 -35.33 33.08
N ARG A 4 -0.95 -35.50 33.35
CA ARG A 4 0.01 -34.38 33.43
C ARG A 4 0.27 -33.90 32.01
N ASN A 5 -0.23 -32.71 31.69
CA ASN A 5 0.13 -32.01 30.46
C ASN A 5 1.65 -31.81 30.42
N LYS A 6 2.34 -32.54 29.52
CA LYS A 6 3.78 -32.40 29.26
C LYS A 6 4.10 -31.27 28.28
N GLY A 7 3.14 -30.38 27.99
CA GLY A 7 3.33 -29.27 27.07
C GLY A 7 4.36 -28.28 27.59
N ASN A 8 5.49 -28.17 26.91
CA ASN A 8 6.49 -27.16 27.17
C ASN A 8 5.94 -25.79 26.74
N LEU A 9 5.57 -24.95 27.70
CA LEU A 9 5.01 -23.61 27.43
C LEU A 9 5.90 -22.77 26.52
N SER A 10 7.22 -22.95 26.62
CA SER A 10 8.20 -22.26 25.77
C SER A 10 8.10 -22.74 24.31
N GLU A 11 7.90 -24.04 24.09
CA GLU A 11 7.71 -24.60 22.75
C GLU A 11 6.39 -24.12 22.12
N LEU A 12 5.31 -24.08 22.90
CA LEU A 12 4.03 -23.54 22.43
C LEU A 12 4.15 -22.06 22.04
N LYS A 13 4.80 -21.23 22.89
CA LYS A 13 5.07 -19.82 22.60
C LYS A 13 5.90 -19.65 21.33
N ALA A 14 6.94 -20.47 21.16
CA ALA A 14 7.77 -20.45 19.96
C ALA A 14 6.97 -20.76 18.69
N ARG A 15 6.10 -21.78 18.73
CA ARG A 15 5.20 -22.16 17.62
C ARG A 15 4.20 -21.05 17.28
N MET A 16 3.56 -20.46 18.29
CA MET A 16 2.64 -19.33 18.09
C MET A 16 3.35 -18.12 17.46
N ASN A 17 4.55 -17.80 17.93
CA ASN A 17 5.36 -16.71 17.35
C ASN A 17 5.74 -17.01 15.89
N ALA A 18 6.11 -18.24 15.57
CA ALA A 18 6.41 -18.63 14.19
C ALA A 18 5.20 -18.47 13.27
N VAL A 19 3.99 -18.83 13.72
CA VAL A 19 2.76 -18.59 12.97
C VAL A 19 2.48 -17.10 12.81
N LYS A 20 2.63 -16.30 13.87
CA LYS A 20 2.46 -14.83 13.80
C LYS A 20 3.38 -14.22 12.72
N VAL A 21 4.66 -14.59 12.72
CA VAL A 21 5.63 -14.12 11.71
C VAL A 21 5.21 -14.51 10.29
N ARG A 22 4.68 -15.73 10.10
CA ARG A 22 4.20 -16.18 8.78
C ARG A 22 2.95 -15.41 8.33
N ILE A 23 2.04 -15.12 9.24
CA ILE A 23 0.84 -14.30 8.96
C ILE A 23 1.27 -12.87 8.60
N ASP A 24 2.16 -12.26 9.39
CA ASP A 24 2.68 -10.91 9.16
C ASP A 24 3.34 -10.80 7.78
N ARG A 25 4.18 -11.78 7.40
CA ARG A 25 4.75 -11.85 6.05
C ARG A 25 3.68 -11.97 4.97
N ALA A 26 2.68 -12.82 5.16
CA ALA A 26 1.62 -13.00 4.17
C ALA A 26 0.79 -11.73 3.96
N ILE A 27 0.49 -10.99 5.04
CA ILE A 27 -0.17 -9.68 4.96
C ILE A 27 0.73 -8.70 4.19
N PHE A 28 1.99 -8.55 4.59
CA PHE A 28 2.94 -7.63 3.95
C PHE A 28 3.09 -7.88 2.45
N PHE A 29 3.27 -9.14 2.03
CA PHE A 29 3.38 -9.48 0.61
C PHE A 29 2.10 -9.19 -0.16
N ARG A 30 0.94 -9.48 0.41
CA ARG A 30 -0.35 -9.23 -0.25
C ARG A 30 -0.60 -7.73 -0.41
N LEU A 31 -0.32 -6.93 0.62
CA LEU A 31 -0.44 -5.48 0.56
C LEU A 31 0.57 -4.87 -0.43
N SER A 32 1.79 -5.39 -0.50
CA SER A 32 2.80 -4.95 -1.48
C SER A 32 2.33 -5.21 -2.91
N PHE A 33 1.80 -6.42 -3.16
CA PHE A 33 1.26 -6.79 -4.46
C PHE A 33 0.10 -5.88 -4.89
N ILE A 34 -0.85 -5.60 -3.98
CA ILE A 34 -1.97 -4.69 -4.27
C ILE A 34 -1.45 -3.27 -4.51
N GLY A 35 -0.57 -2.76 -3.66
CA GLY A 35 0.00 -1.42 -3.78
C GLY A 35 0.72 -1.21 -5.11
N GLU A 36 1.60 -2.14 -5.49
CA GLU A 36 2.29 -2.13 -6.79
C GLU A 36 1.29 -2.17 -7.95
N LYS A 37 0.29 -3.06 -7.88
CA LYS A 37 -0.73 -3.18 -8.93
C LYS A 37 -1.50 -1.87 -9.12
N LEU A 38 -1.94 -1.22 -8.02
CA LEU A 38 -2.71 0.01 -8.08
C LEU A 38 -1.88 1.19 -8.58
N VAL A 39 -0.64 1.35 -8.09
CA VAL A 39 0.24 2.43 -8.55
C VAL A 39 0.65 2.25 -10.01
N ASN A 40 0.95 1.02 -10.43
CA ASN A 40 1.23 0.74 -11.84
C ASN A 40 0.04 1.02 -12.73
N TYR A 41 -1.18 0.68 -12.28
CA TYR A 41 -2.39 1.01 -13.00
C TYR A 41 -2.57 2.53 -13.12
N ALA A 42 -2.49 3.28 -12.01
CA ALA A 42 -2.58 4.75 -12.02
C ALA A 42 -1.57 5.38 -12.99
N ARG A 43 -0.33 4.86 -13.02
CA ARG A 43 0.73 5.33 -13.92
C ARG A 43 0.56 4.87 -15.36
N SER A 44 -0.25 3.85 -15.63
CA SER A 44 -0.53 3.38 -17.00
C SER A 44 -1.63 4.19 -17.70
N ILE A 45 -2.37 5.01 -16.95
CA ILE A 45 -3.42 5.87 -17.49
C ILE A 45 -2.79 6.83 -18.51
N THR A 46 -3.30 6.74 -19.74
CA THR A 46 -2.84 7.52 -20.89
C THR A 46 -3.33 8.97 -20.80
N ALA A 47 -2.63 9.90 -21.45
CA ALA A 47 -2.88 11.34 -21.31
C ALA A 47 -4.23 11.83 -21.87
N ASP A 48 -4.89 11.05 -22.74
CA ASP A 48 -6.24 11.31 -23.23
C ASP A 48 -7.27 11.19 -22.10
N ILE A 49 -7.14 10.16 -21.26
CA ILE A 49 -8.01 9.89 -20.10
C ILE A 49 -7.50 10.63 -18.86
N GLY A 50 -6.22 10.43 -18.54
CA GLY A 50 -5.51 11.05 -17.42
C GLY A 50 -4.90 12.39 -17.84
N TYR A 51 -3.66 12.64 -17.43
CA TYR A 51 -2.99 13.93 -17.63
C TYR A 51 -1.63 13.79 -18.33
N THR A 52 -1.19 14.88 -18.96
CA THR A 52 0.15 14.99 -19.55
C THR A 52 1.14 15.51 -18.52
N ASP A 53 2.24 14.80 -18.31
CA ASP A 53 3.31 15.27 -17.44
C ASP A 53 3.97 16.54 -18.01
N GLN A 54 3.96 17.61 -17.22
CA GLN A 54 4.72 18.83 -17.52
C GLN A 54 6.07 18.80 -16.82
N THR A 55 6.06 18.59 -15.51
CA THR A 55 7.26 18.47 -14.69
C THR A 55 7.53 17.06 -14.18
N GLY A 56 6.55 16.15 -14.31
CA GLY A 56 6.58 14.81 -13.72
C GLY A 56 6.18 14.77 -12.24
N ASN A 57 6.08 15.92 -11.57
CA ASN A 57 5.80 16.05 -10.13
C ASN A 57 4.57 15.25 -9.65
N LEU A 58 3.45 15.35 -10.38
CA LEU A 58 2.22 14.64 -10.02
C LEU A 58 2.42 13.12 -10.10
N ARG A 59 3.00 12.61 -11.19
CA ARG A 59 3.28 11.18 -11.35
C ARG A 59 4.31 10.68 -10.34
N SER A 60 5.33 11.48 -10.03
CA SER A 60 6.33 11.17 -8.99
C SER A 60 5.74 11.14 -7.58
N SER A 61 4.75 11.99 -7.32
CA SER A 61 4.00 11.99 -6.06
C SER A 61 2.95 10.88 -5.97
N THR A 62 2.79 10.10 -7.04
CA THR A 62 1.88 8.96 -7.08
C THR A 62 2.62 7.70 -6.66
N GLY A 63 2.21 7.12 -5.55
CA GLY A 63 2.90 6.00 -4.93
C GLY A 63 2.10 5.41 -3.77
N TYR A 64 2.73 4.50 -3.03
CA TYR A 64 2.08 3.89 -1.88
C TYR A 64 3.03 3.67 -0.70
N ILE A 65 2.45 3.55 0.48
CA ILE A 65 3.13 3.06 1.69
C ILE A 65 2.35 1.92 2.35
N ILE A 66 3.08 1.05 3.04
CA ILE A 66 2.52 0.07 3.96
C ILE A 66 2.96 0.44 5.35
N VAL A 67 2.02 0.57 6.27
CA VAL A 67 2.24 0.93 7.67
C VAL A 67 1.72 -0.19 8.55
N LYS A 68 2.43 -0.49 9.63
CA LYS A 68 1.95 -1.37 10.69
C LYS A 68 2.17 -0.68 12.04
N ASP A 69 1.08 -0.49 12.78
CA ASP A 69 1.13 0.10 14.12
C ASP A 69 1.89 1.44 14.16
N GLY A 70 1.63 2.31 13.16
CA GLY A 70 2.28 3.61 12.99
C GLY A 70 3.70 3.57 12.38
N ILE A 71 4.29 2.39 12.15
CA ILE A 71 5.62 2.24 11.58
C ILE A 71 5.52 1.93 10.08
N VAL A 72 6.20 2.74 9.25
CA VAL A 72 6.29 2.49 7.81
C VAL A 72 7.14 1.23 7.56
N LEU A 73 6.53 0.22 6.96
CA LEU A 73 7.18 -1.04 6.56
C LEU A 73 7.72 -1.00 5.12
N LYS A 74 7.04 -0.26 4.23
CA LYS A 74 7.44 -0.08 2.83
C LYS A 74 6.96 1.29 2.34
N SER A 75 7.76 1.91 1.48
CA SER A 75 7.35 3.05 0.66
C SER A 75 7.81 2.80 -0.78
N ASP A 76 6.97 3.17 -1.73
CA ASP A 76 7.22 2.96 -3.15
C ASP A 76 6.75 4.18 -3.95
N PHE A 77 7.72 4.97 -4.38
CA PHE A 77 7.55 6.20 -5.14
C PHE A 77 8.72 6.30 -6.12
N ASP A 78 8.40 6.51 -7.39
CA ASP A 78 9.38 6.65 -8.45
C ASP A 78 9.53 8.12 -8.83
N GLU A 79 10.75 8.48 -9.22
CA GLU A 79 11.01 9.80 -9.77
C GLU A 79 10.75 9.77 -11.28
N ILE A 80 9.80 10.59 -11.72
CA ILE A 80 9.48 10.83 -13.12
C ILE A 80 9.89 12.26 -13.46
N GLN A 81 10.66 12.38 -14.53
CA GLN A 81 11.02 13.68 -15.11
C GLN A 81 10.05 14.04 -16.24
N GLY A 82 9.49 15.24 -16.18
CA GLY A 82 8.74 15.82 -17.28
C GLY A 82 9.62 16.60 -18.26
N PRO A 83 9.04 17.11 -19.37
CA PRO A 83 9.73 17.98 -20.32
C PRO A 83 10.20 19.31 -19.72
N VAL A 84 9.60 19.75 -18.61
CA VAL A 84 9.97 20.97 -17.90
C VAL A 84 10.69 20.61 -16.61
N ALA A 85 11.89 21.17 -16.41
CA ALA A 85 12.64 20.99 -15.18
C ALA A 85 11.85 21.51 -13.97
N SER A 86 11.94 20.78 -12.86
CA SER A 86 11.29 21.15 -11.60
C SER A 86 12.29 21.01 -10.46
N ILE A 87 12.26 21.97 -9.54
CA ILE A 87 13.00 21.91 -8.26
C ILE A 87 12.21 21.18 -7.17
N ILE A 88 10.93 20.88 -7.43
CA ILE A 88 10.06 20.19 -6.48
C ILE A 88 10.35 18.69 -6.58
N ASP A 89 10.68 18.09 -5.44
CA ASP A 89 10.78 16.64 -5.30
C ASP A 89 9.38 16.04 -5.09
N GLY A 90 8.76 15.60 -6.18
CA GLY A 90 7.43 15.02 -6.14
C GLY A 90 7.33 13.73 -5.30
N LYS A 91 8.40 12.94 -5.25
CA LYS A 91 8.47 11.73 -4.44
C LYS A 91 8.40 12.07 -2.95
N SER A 92 9.19 13.04 -2.50
CA SER A 92 9.15 13.50 -1.12
C SER A 92 7.79 14.08 -0.73
N VAL A 93 7.16 14.85 -1.62
CA VAL A 93 5.79 15.36 -1.40
C VAL A 93 4.79 14.21 -1.25
N GLY A 94 4.82 13.24 -2.15
CA GLY A 94 3.96 12.04 -2.10
C GLY A 94 4.13 11.23 -0.81
N LEU A 95 5.38 10.96 -0.43
CA LEU A 95 5.70 10.22 0.78
C LEU A 95 5.22 10.95 2.04
N ASN A 96 5.50 12.25 2.16
CA ASN A 96 5.07 13.04 3.31
C ASN A 96 3.54 13.11 3.42
N HIS A 97 2.85 13.25 2.28
CA HIS A 97 1.40 13.21 2.24
C HIS A 97 0.86 11.86 2.73
N ALA A 98 1.41 10.74 2.25
CA ALA A 98 1.03 9.40 2.68
C ALA A 98 1.29 9.17 4.18
N ILE A 99 2.43 9.64 4.71
CA ILE A 99 2.76 9.57 6.14
C ILE A 99 1.75 10.38 6.96
N SER A 100 1.35 11.57 6.50
CA SER A 100 0.36 12.39 7.20
C SER A 100 -1.01 11.69 7.34
N ILE A 101 -1.38 10.87 6.35
CA ILE A 101 -2.58 10.03 6.39
C ILE A 101 -2.37 8.87 7.35
N ALA A 102 -1.20 8.22 7.33
CA ALA A 102 -0.88 7.09 8.22
C ALA A 102 -1.00 7.44 9.70
N LEU A 103 -0.65 8.67 10.10
CA LEU A 103 -0.77 9.14 11.48
C LEU A 103 -2.22 9.07 12.02
N LYS A 104 -3.22 9.07 11.14
CA LYS A 104 -4.64 8.94 11.50
C LYS A 104 -5.06 7.49 11.73
N HIS A 105 -4.19 6.52 11.40
CA HIS A 105 -4.45 5.08 11.49
C HIS A 105 -3.32 4.37 12.27
N PRO A 106 -3.24 4.57 13.60
CA PRO A 106 -2.07 4.15 14.40
C PRO A 106 -2.01 2.65 14.71
N VAL A 107 -3.03 1.86 14.37
CA VAL A 107 -3.13 0.44 14.77
C VAL A 107 -3.42 -0.44 13.56
N GLY A 108 -2.75 -1.60 13.52
CA GLY A 108 -2.93 -2.60 12.49
C GLY A 108 -2.17 -2.27 11.21
N TYR A 109 -2.47 -3.04 10.15
CA TYR A 109 -1.90 -2.81 8.84
C TYR A 109 -2.73 -1.82 8.03
N VAL A 110 -2.05 -0.88 7.39
CA VAL A 110 -2.65 0.14 6.53
C VAL A 110 -1.88 0.18 5.21
N LEU A 111 -2.58 0.04 4.09
CA LEU A 111 -2.07 0.33 2.76
C LEU A 111 -2.62 1.68 2.34
N ILE A 112 -1.74 2.61 1.98
CA ILE A 112 -2.12 3.96 1.58
C ILE A 112 -1.55 4.18 0.19
N VAL A 113 -2.42 4.41 -0.79
CA VAL A 113 -2.08 4.79 -2.16
C VAL A 113 -2.47 6.25 -2.34
N VAL A 114 -1.57 7.09 -2.84
CA VAL A 114 -1.79 8.54 -2.93
C VAL A 114 -1.30 9.10 -4.25
N ALA A 115 -1.84 10.26 -4.62
CA ALA A 115 -1.24 11.25 -5.50
C ALA A 115 -1.06 12.52 -4.67
N GLY A 116 0.18 12.79 -4.24
CA GLY A 116 0.44 13.72 -3.12
C GLY A 116 0.52 15.20 -3.47
N MET A 117 0.47 15.59 -4.74
CA MET A 117 0.46 17.01 -5.12
C MET A 117 -0.87 17.67 -4.78
N ASP A 118 -0.85 18.84 -4.16
CA ASP A 118 -2.07 19.56 -3.74
C ASP A 118 -3.04 19.90 -4.89
N TYR A 119 -2.52 20.00 -6.12
CA TYR A 119 -3.32 20.23 -7.32
C TYR A 119 -3.87 18.94 -7.96
N ALA A 120 -3.59 17.75 -7.42
CA ALA A 120 -4.10 16.47 -7.94
C ALA A 120 -5.63 16.48 -8.05
N PHE A 121 -6.32 16.94 -7.00
CA PHE A 121 -7.78 17.11 -7.00
C PHE A 121 -8.27 18.12 -8.04
N ALA A 122 -7.51 19.20 -8.28
CA ALA A 122 -7.86 20.19 -9.28
C ALA A 122 -7.70 19.63 -10.72
N VAL A 123 -6.75 18.71 -10.94
CA VAL A 123 -6.64 17.97 -12.20
C VAL A 123 -7.84 17.04 -12.37
N GLU A 124 -8.18 16.29 -11.31
CA GLU A 124 -9.29 15.34 -11.33
C GLU A 124 -10.67 15.99 -11.55
N SER A 125 -10.92 17.13 -10.90
CA SER A 125 -12.16 17.90 -11.10
C SER A 125 -12.32 18.49 -12.50
N ARG A 126 -11.25 18.52 -13.32
CA ARG A 126 -11.30 18.88 -14.75
C ARG A 126 -11.58 17.68 -15.65
N GLY A 127 -11.99 16.55 -15.08
CA GLY A 127 -12.32 15.32 -15.81
C GLY A 127 -11.11 14.51 -16.23
N LYS A 128 -9.97 14.70 -15.56
CA LYS A 128 -8.71 13.99 -15.86
C LYS A 128 -8.48 12.93 -14.80
N ASP A 129 -8.33 11.69 -15.20
CA ASP A 129 -8.15 10.61 -14.23
C ASP A 129 -6.77 10.67 -13.56
N VAL A 130 -6.77 10.83 -12.24
CA VAL A 130 -5.56 10.79 -11.41
C VAL A 130 -5.56 9.51 -10.58
N LEU A 131 -6.61 9.30 -9.78
CA LEU A 131 -6.80 8.08 -8.98
C LEU A 131 -8.21 7.50 -9.08
N THR A 132 -9.17 8.19 -9.71
CA THR A 132 -10.57 7.74 -9.80
C THR A 132 -10.71 6.30 -10.30
N THR A 133 -10.13 5.95 -11.45
CA THR A 133 -10.25 4.55 -11.91
C THR A 133 -9.37 3.58 -11.13
N THR A 134 -8.32 4.08 -10.50
CA THR A 134 -7.49 3.28 -9.57
C THR A 134 -8.28 2.90 -8.32
N GLU A 135 -9.13 3.81 -7.81
CA GLU A 135 -10.05 3.53 -6.70
C GLU A 135 -11.08 2.46 -7.08
N TYR A 136 -11.66 2.53 -8.28
CA TYR A 136 -12.55 1.47 -8.77
C TYR A 136 -11.85 0.12 -8.84
N LEU A 137 -10.62 0.07 -9.39
CA LEU A 137 -9.82 -1.15 -9.41
C LEU A 137 -9.52 -1.66 -7.99
N ALA A 138 -9.22 -0.77 -7.04
CA ALA A 138 -8.98 -1.13 -5.65
C ALA A 138 -10.21 -1.78 -5.01
N ASN A 139 -11.39 -1.20 -5.22
CA ASN A 139 -12.67 -1.73 -4.73
C ASN A 139 -12.98 -3.13 -5.28
N GLU A 140 -12.51 -3.45 -6.48
CA GLU A 140 -12.66 -4.78 -7.08
C GLU A 140 -11.61 -5.78 -6.56
N GLU A 141 -10.35 -5.37 -6.50
CA GLU A 141 -9.20 -6.26 -6.27
C GLU A 141 -8.95 -6.55 -4.78
N ILE A 142 -9.09 -5.54 -3.91
CA ILE A 142 -8.81 -5.70 -2.47
C ILE A 142 -9.65 -6.83 -1.85
N PRO A 143 -10.98 -6.90 -2.07
CA PRO A 143 -11.77 -8.00 -1.51
C PRO A 143 -11.34 -9.38 -2.00
N LYS A 144 -10.92 -9.50 -3.27
CA LYS A 144 -10.43 -10.77 -3.83
C LYS A 144 -9.13 -11.20 -3.15
N GLU A 145 -8.20 -10.26 -3.00
CA GLU A 145 -6.89 -10.49 -2.40
C GLU A 145 -6.98 -10.79 -0.90
N LEU A 146 -7.89 -10.13 -0.16
CA LEU A 146 -8.17 -10.44 1.24
C LEU A 146 -8.78 -11.83 1.42
N ARG A 147 -9.66 -12.27 0.51
CA ARG A 147 -10.17 -13.66 0.52
C ARG A 147 -9.04 -14.67 0.36
N LYS A 148 -8.13 -14.45 -0.60
CA LYS A 148 -6.95 -15.31 -0.83
C LYS A 148 -6.05 -15.36 0.42
N LEU A 149 -5.79 -14.20 1.03
CA LEU A 149 -5.01 -14.10 2.26
C LEU A 149 -5.67 -14.91 3.41
N ARG A 150 -6.99 -14.78 3.59
CA ARG A 150 -7.72 -15.55 4.60
C ARG A 150 -7.57 -17.05 4.40
N GLU A 151 -7.73 -17.54 3.16
CA GLU A 151 -7.58 -18.97 2.86
C GLU A 151 -6.12 -19.45 3.02
N GLN A 152 -5.15 -18.60 2.73
CA GLN A 152 -3.73 -18.88 2.98
C GLN A 152 -3.44 -19.02 4.48
N ILE A 153 -3.98 -18.11 5.31
CA ILE A 153 -3.81 -18.13 6.77
C ILE A 153 -4.43 -19.39 7.37
N LYS A 154 -5.63 -19.81 6.93
CA LYS A 154 -6.28 -21.05 7.40
C LYS A 154 -5.44 -22.31 7.18
N ARG A 155 -4.56 -22.31 6.18
CA ARG A 155 -3.67 -23.43 5.85
C ARG A 155 -2.37 -23.42 6.66
N MET A 156 -2.10 -22.36 7.43
CA MET A 156 -0.90 -22.27 8.27
C MET A 156 -1.07 -23.13 9.53
N LYS A 157 -0.32 -24.23 9.60
CA LYS A 157 -0.27 -25.07 10.81
C LYS A 157 0.43 -24.33 11.95
N LEU A 158 -0.12 -24.47 13.16
CA LEU A 158 0.51 -24.20 14.46
C LEU A 158 1.66 -25.17 14.71
#